data_AF-A0AAV4LF75-F1
#
_entry.id   AF-A0AAV4LF75-F1
#
_cell.length_a   1.000
_cell.length_b   1.000
_cell.length_c   1.000
_cell.angle_alpha   90.00
_cell.angle_beta   90.00
_cell.angle_gamma   90.00
#
_symmetry.space_group_name_H-M   'P 1'
#
loop_
_entity.id
_entity.type
_entity.pdbx_description
1 polymer ?
#
loop_
_entity_poly.entity_id
_entity_poly.type
_entity_poly.pdbx_seq_one_letter_code
_entity_poly.pdbx_strand_id
1 'polypeptide(L)' 'MPVHDATRQPFGMLHGGASVVLAETVASVGTWNLIDMEKEYVVGLKINANHIRGKKDGMVTAIGIPIH' A
#
# COMPACT_ATOMS: atom_id res chain seq x y z
N MET A 1 -5.37 6.86 2.05
CA MET A 1 -4.42 7.70 1.28
C MET A 1 -5.20 8.66 0.37
N PRO A 2 -4.99 9.97 0.48
CA PRO A 2 -5.63 10.95 -0.40
C PRO A 2 -5.10 10.86 -1.83
N VAL A 3 -5.95 11.17 -2.82
CA VAL A 3 -5.58 11.28 -4.24
C VAL A 3 -5.50 12.74 -4.61
N HIS A 4 -4.27 13.25 -4.59
CA HIS A 4 -3.90 14.62 -4.94
C HIS A 4 -2.54 14.61 -5.65
N ASP A 5 -1.98 15.79 -5.90
CA ASP A 5 -0.82 15.97 -6.79
C ASP A 5 0.41 15.13 -6.41
N ALA A 6 0.65 14.86 -5.11
CA ALA A 6 1.77 14.02 -4.68
C ALA A 6 1.59 12.52 -4.97
N THR A 7 0.35 12.08 -5.21
CA THR A 7 0.00 10.66 -5.44
C THR A 7 -0.49 10.43 -6.87
N ARG A 8 -0.66 11.48 -7.66
CA ARG A 8 -1.07 11.41 -9.06
C ARG A 8 0.15 11.20 -9.95
N GLN A 9 -0.04 10.44 -11.01
CA GLN A 9 0.87 10.42 -12.15
C GLN A 9 0.57 11.60 -13.11
N PRO A 10 1.47 11.95 -14.05
CA PRO A 10 1.38 13.16 -14.87
C PRO A 10 0.07 13.40 -15.64
N PHE A 11 -0.71 12.35 -15.90
CA PHE A 11 -2.03 12.39 -16.55
C PHE A 11 -3.19 12.63 -15.56
N GLY A 12 -2.89 13.01 -14.31
CA GLY A 12 -3.90 13.41 -13.30
C GLY A 12 -4.68 12.25 -12.67
N MET A 13 -4.24 11.01 -12.87
CA MET A 13 -4.80 9.81 -12.21
C MET A 13 -3.89 9.37 -11.08
N LEU A 14 -4.42 8.61 -10.13
CA LEU A 14 -3.63 7.92 -9.10
C LEU A 14 -2.49 7.12 -9.75
N HIS A 15 -1.26 7.33 -9.27
CA HIS A 15 -0.10 6.56 -9.70
C HIS A 15 -0.24 5.11 -9.20
N GLY A 16 -0.03 4.13 -10.08
CA GLY A 16 -0.11 2.70 -9.73
C GLY A 16 0.80 2.34 -8.55
N GLY A 17 2.06 2.79 -8.62
CA GLY A 17 3.03 2.68 -7.53
C GLY A 17 2.60 3.33 -6.20
N ALA A 18 1.81 4.42 -6.19
CA ALA A 18 1.30 4.98 -4.93
C ALA A 18 0.29 4.03 -4.26
N SER A 19 -0.47 3.28 -5.06
CA SER A 19 -1.35 2.22 -4.54
C SER A 19 -0.52 1.09 -3.91
N VAL A 20 0.60 0.73 -4.55
CA VAL A 20 1.53 -0.29 -4.05
C VAL A 20 2.22 0.17 -2.76
N VAL A 21 2.63 1.44 -2.66
CA VAL A 21 3.18 2.03 -1.41
C VAL A 21 2.18 1.91 -0.26
N LEU A 22 0.91 2.25 -0.51
CA LEU A 22 -0.15 2.09 0.50
C LEU A 22 -0.35 0.62 0.90
N ALA A 23 -0.38 -0.29 -0.08
CA ALA A 23 -0.56 -1.72 0.17
C ALA A 23 0.61 -2.32 0.97
N GLU A 24 1.85 -1.98 0.59
CA GLU A 24 3.06 -2.42 1.29
C GLU A 24 3.07 -1.87 2.73
N THR A 25 2.68 -0.61 2.94
CA THR A 25 2.58 -0.02 4.29
C THR A 25 1.61 -0.80 5.17
N VAL A 26 0.41 -1.14 4.65
CA VAL A 26 -0.59 -1.92 5.38
C VAL A 26 -0.05 -3.31 5.72
N ALA A 27 0.61 -3.97 4.77
CA ALA A 27 1.19 -5.29 5.00
C ALA A 27 2.34 -5.25 6.03
N SER A 28 3.32 -4.35 5.86
CA SER A 28 4.47 -4.25 6.76
C SER A 28 4.07 -3.88 8.19
N VAL A 29 3.21 -2.87 8.36
CA VAL A 29 2.71 -2.48 9.69
C VAL A 29 1.82 -3.58 10.28
N GLY A 30 0.99 -4.23 9.46
CA GLY A 30 0.20 -5.38 9.89
C GLY A 30 1.07 -6.49 10.47
N THR A 31 2.09 -6.93 9.73
CA THR A 31 3.03 -7.97 10.19
C THR A 31 3.86 -7.51 11.39
N TRP A 32 4.27 -6.24 11.45
CA TRP A 32 5.01 -5.70 12.60
C TRP A 32 4.25 -5.89 13.92
N ASN A 33 2.91 -5.85 13.89
CA ASN A 33 2.07 -6.10 15.07
C ASN A 33 1.86 -7.59 15.41
N LEU A 34 2.44 -8.51 14.64
CA LEU A 34 2.26 -9.96 14.76
C LEU A 34 3.57 -10.71 15.09
N ILE A 35 4.69 -9.99 15.26
CA ILE A 35 6.02 -10.58 15.52
C ILE A 35 6.58 -10.19 16.89
N ASP A 36 7.62 -10.89 17.34
CA ASP A 36 8.40 -10.50 18.52
C ASP A 36 9.45 -9.45 18.14
N MET A 37 9.14 -8.17 18.37
CA MET A 37 9.99 -7.03 17.99
C MET A 37 11.37 -7.00 18.67
N GLU A 38 11.60 -7.78 19.73
CA GLU A 38 12.92 -7.87 20.36
C GLU A 38 13.86 -8.84 19.60
N LYS A 39 13.29 -9.72 18.77
CA LYS A 39 14.02 -10.79 18.07
C LYS A 39 13.90 -10.71 16.56
N GLU A 40 12.84 -10.11 16.06
CA GLU A 40 12.44 -10.14 14.66
C GLU A 40 12.23 -8.73 14.10
N TYR A 41 12.38 -8.60 12.79
CA TYR A 41 12.04 -7.37 12.06
C TYR A 41 11.39 -7.75 10.73
N VAL A 42 10.58 -6.83 10.18
CA VAL A 42 9.81 -7.06 8.96
C VAL A 42 10.43 -6.30 7.80
N VAL A 43 10.60 -6.97 6.66
CA VAL A 43 10.96 -6.35 5.39
C VAL A 43 10.07 -6.89 4.26
N GLY A 44 9.76 -6.02 3.30
CA GLY A 44 9.07 -6.41 2.09
C GLY A 44 9.95 -7.28 1.21
N LEU A 45 9.47 -8.48 0.85
CA LEU A 45 10.19 -9.39 -0.03
C LEU A 45 9.69 -9.30 -1.48
N LYS A 46 8.37 -9.33 -1.67
CA LYS A 46 7.73 -9.28 -2.98
C LYS A 46 6.32 -8.75 -2.83
N ILE A 47 5.96 -7.83 -3.71
CA ILE A 47 4.59 -7.36 -3.91
C ILE A 47 4.20 -7.49 -5.37
N ASN A 48 2.94 -7.79 -5.62
CA ASN A 48 2.33 -7.72 -6.96
C ASN A 48 0.97 -7.05 -6.83
N ALA A 49 0.52 -6.37 -7.89
CA ALA A 49 -0.74 -5.66 -7.89
C ALA A 49 -1.34 -5.65 -9.30
N ASN A 50 -2.67 -5.71 -9.36
CA ASN A 50 -3.45 -5.44 -10.57
C ASN A 50 -4.18 -4.10 -10.41
N HIS A 51 -4.06 -3.21 -11.39
CA HIS A 51 -4.74 -1.91 -11.37
C HIS A 51 -6.09 -2.00 -12.10
N ILE A 52 -7.18 -2.23 -11.35
CA ILE A 52 -8.50 -2.53 -11.91
C ILE A 52 -9.26 -1.27 -12.37
N ARG A 53 -9.11 -0.15 -11.65
CA ARG A 53 -9.81 1.11 -11.95
C ARG A 53 -8.98 2.33 -11.57
N GLY A 54 -8.93 3.32 -12.45
CA GLY A 54 -8.31 4.62 -12.18
C GLY A 54 -9.13 5.48 -11.22
N LYS A 55 -8.46 6.38 -10.48
CA LYS A 55 -9.09 7.34 -9.57
C LYS A 55 -8.41 8.70 -9.72
N LYS A 56 -9.18 9.79 -9.75
CA LYS A 56 -8.65 11.15 -9.94
C LYS A 56 -8.59 11.97 -8.65
N ASP A 57 -9.46 11.71 -7.68
CA ASP A 57 -9.59 12.48 -6.44
C ASP A 57 -10.13 11.62 -5.28
N GLY A 58 -10.27 12.24 -4.10
CA GLY A 58 -10.84 11.63 -2.89
C GLY A 58 -9.84 10.72 -2.15
N MET A 59 -10.35 9.70 -1.46
CA MET A 59 -9.55 8.80 -0.63
C MET A 59 -9.49 7.38 -1.20
N VAL A 60 -8.31 6.78 -1.19
CA VAL A 60 -8.07 5.34 -1.37
C VAL A 60 -7.91 4.69 0.00
N THR A 61 -8.63 3.60 0.21
CA THR A 61 -8.54 2.77 1.42
C THR A 61 -7.92 1.43 1.04
N ALA A 62 -7.03 0.92 1.88
CA ALA A 62 -6.45 -0.42 1.75
C ALA A 62 -6.78 -1.23 3.00
N ILE A 63 -7.03 -2.53 2.81
CA ILE A 63 -7.35 -3.49 3.87
C ILE A 63 -6.40 -4.67 3.68
N GLY A 64 -5.68 -5.04 4.74
CA GLY A 64 -4.79 -6.19 4.77
C GLY A 64 -5.39 -7.31 5.60
N ILE A 65 -5.36 -8.54 5.08
CA ILE A 65 -5.81 -9.74 5.79
C ILE A 65 -4.67 -10.76 5.69
N PRO A 66 -4.10 -11.24 6.82
CA PRO A 66 -3.12 -12.31 6.82
C PRO A 66 -3.71 -13.58 6.19
N ILE A 67 -2.92 -14.28 5.37
CA ILE A 67 -3.35 -15.51 4.68
C ILE A 67 -2.72 -16.76 5.31
N HIS A 68 -1.55 -16.62 5.93
CA HIS A 68 -0.80 -17.68 6.60
C HIS A 68 -0.10 -17.11 7.83
#